data_AF-A0A4Z0HLT4-F1
#
_entry.id   AF-A0A4Z0HLT4-F1
#
_cell.length_a   1.000
_cell.length_b   1.000
_cell.length_c   1.000
_cell.angle_alpha   90.00
_cell.angle_beta   90.00
_cell.angle_gamma   90.00
#
_symmetry.space_group_name_H-M   'P 1'
#
loop_
_entity.id
_entity.type
_entity.pdbx_description
1 polymer ?
#
loop_
_entity_poly.entity_id
_entity_poly.type
_entity_poly.pdbx_seq_one_letter_code
_entity_poly.pdbx_strand_id
1 'polypeptide(L)'
;MRVSTAFIGAAVLTATGVAGLCSPVAAASPSWGLNGTYTATSNGEWAKTNDIFHDEASIRGTWTISTTCSYPSECTGTVDTDWGWSAPIYKKSGVWYVKKTVDNWQPCGDGTAGPGLQVYRFFPSNADATATDPASTTLLGEDSTTGVSGSCGTSKVVFITMPFKLVKTA
;
A
#
# COMPACT_ATOMS: atom_id res chain seq x y z
N MET A 1 58.59 -9.72 68.15
CA MET A 1 58.76 -9.07 66.83
C MET A 1 57.40 -8.90 66.17
N ARG A 2 56.93 -7.67 65.97
CA ARG A 2 56.53 -7.13 64.65
C ARG A 2 56.04 -5.69 64.81
N VAL A 3 56.58 -4.87 63.92
CA VAL A 3 56.50 -3.42 63.82
C VAL A 3 55.28 -3.03 62.96
N SER A 4 54.78 -1.83 63.25
CA SER A 4 53.81 -0.95 62.58
C SER A 4 53.70 -1.01 61.06
N THR A 5 52.54 -0.62 60.52
CA THR A 5 52.41 0.38 59.42
C THR A 5 50.94 0.75 59.16
N ALA A 6 50.65 2.06 59.10
CA ALA A 6 49.45 2.66 58.51
C ALA A 6 49.68 2.89 57.01
N PHE A 7 48.65 2.72 56.17
CA PHE A 7 48.63 3.27 54.79
C PHE A 7 47.21 3.65 54.32
N ILE A 8 47.21 4.71 53.54
CA ILE A 8 46.12 5.50 52.94
C ILE A 8 45.57 4.80 51.68
N GLY A 9 44.27 4.95 51.38
CA GLY A 9 43.69 4.63 50.06
C GLY A 9 42.24 5.12 49.98
N ALA A 10 42.00 6.32 49.44
CA ALA A 10 41.66 6.60 48.04
C ALA A 10 40.15 6.43 47.74
N ALA A 11 39.48 7.58 47.55
CA ALA A 11 38.10 7.72 47.14
C ALA A 11 37.87 7.19 45.71
N VAL A 12 36.75 6.50 45.50
CA VAL A 12 36.22 6.23 44.16
C VAL A 12 34.78 6.73 44.11
N LEU A 13 34.60 7.85 43.42
CA LEU A 13 33.31 8.37 42.95
C LEU A 13 32.89 7.54 41.74
N THR A 14 31.86 6.71 41.88
CA THR A 14 31.23 6.04 40.74
C THR A 14 30.24 6.99 40.06
N ALA A 15 30.62 7.52 38.90
CA ALA A 15 29.72 8.24 38.01
C ALA A 15 28.79 7.25 37.30
N THR A 16 27.50 7.26 37.64
CA THR A 16 26.45 6.53 36.93
C THR A 16 26.16 7.25 35.61
N GLY A 17 26.67 6.68 34.51
CA GLY A 17 26.35 7.14 33.16
C GLY A 17 24.89 6.85 32.82
N VAL A 18 24.11 7.89 32.56
CA VAL A 18 22.78 7.78 31.94
C VAL A 18 23.01 7.49 30.45
N ALA A 19 23.18 6.21 30.12
CA ALA A 19 23.19 5.77 28.73
C ALA A 19 21.78 5.95 28.15
N GLY A 20 21.67 6.85 27.17
CA GLY A 20 20.43 7.11 26.45
C GLY A 20 19.84 5.82 25.87
N LEU A 21 18.61 5.53 26.28
CA LEU A 21 17.77 4.50 25.69
C LEU A 21 17.35 4.95 24.28
N CYS A 22 18.24 4.85 23.31
CA CYS A 22 17.82 4.69 21.93
C CYS A 22 17.33 3.24 21.81
N SER A 23 16.04 3.02 22.06
CA SER A 23 15.38 1.78 21.68
C SER A 23 15.65 1.52 20.20
N PRO A 24 16.13 0.34 19.80
CA PRO A 24 16.24 0.04 18.38
C PRO A 24 14.83 0.11 17.80
N VAL A 25 14.63 0.97 16.80
CA VAL A 25 13.45 0.87 15.94
C VAL A 25 13.54 -0.51 15.32
N ALA A 26 12.59 -1.39 15.66
CA ALA A 26 12.52 -2.71 15.08
C ALA A 26 12.46 -2.55 13.56
N ALA A 27 13.52 -2.95 12.86
CA ALA A 27 13.52 -3.01 11.41
C ALA A 27 12.41 -4.00 11.01
N ALA A 28 11.45 -3.53 10.22
CA ALA A 28 10.40 -4.37 9.68
C ALA A 28 11.04 -5.59 9.01
N SER A 29 10.56 -6.79 9.33
CA SER A 29 11.03 -7.98 8.62
C SER A 29 10.72 -7.80 7.12
N PRO A 30 11.64 -8.13 6.21
CA PRO A 30 11.43 -8.00 4.77
C PRO A 30 10.22 -8.81 4.25
N SER A 31 9.65 -9.70 5.06
CA SER A 31 8.62 -10.67 4.67
C SER A 31 7.19 -10.14 4.70
N TRP A 32 6.88 -9.05 5.40
CA TRP A 32 5.49 -8.56 5.50
C TRP A 32 5.11 -7.53 4.43
N GLY A 33 6.11 -6.82 3.90
CA GLY A 33 5.93 -5.77 2.91
C GLY A 33 5.69 -6.32 1.51
N LEU A 34 4.96 -5.55 0.70
CA LEU A 34 4.82 -5.76 -0.72
C LEU A 34 5.88 -4.91 -1.43
N ASN A 35 7.04 -5.49 -1.71
CA ASN A 35 8.19 -4.79 -2.29
C ASN A 35 8.65 -5.48 -3.57
N GLY A 36 8.90 -4.69 -4.61
CA GLY A 36 9.45 -5.16 -5.87
C GLY A 36 8.74 -4.58 -7.09
N THR A 37 8.97 -5.24 -8.24
CA THR A 37 8.33 -4.86 -9.50
C THR A 37 7.21 -5.84 -9.82
N TYR A 38 6.09 -5.30 -10.30
CA TYR A 38 4.88 -6.05 -10.57
C TYR A 38 4.27 -5.69 -11.92
N THR A 39 3.64 -6.67 -12.56
CA THR A 39 2.69 -6.44 -13.65
C THR A 39 1.30 -6.25 -13.05
N ALA A 40 0.75 -5.04 -13.17
CA ALA A 40 -0.61 -4.72 -12.80
C ALA A 40 -1.51 -4.84 -14.03
N THR A 41 -2.65 -5.50 -13.90
CA THR A 41 -3.63 -5.68 -14.98
C THR A 41 -5.03 -5.40 -14.46
N SER A 42 -5.73 -4.43 -15.05
CA SER A 42 -7.17 -4.24 -14.86
C SER A 42 -7.88 -4.84 -16.07
N ASN A 43 -8.79 -5.78 -15.82
CA ASN A 43 -9.47 -6.54 -16.85
C ASN A 43 -10.72 -5.77 -17.33
N GLY A 44 -10.60 -5.15 -18.50
CA GLY A 44 -11.67 -4.38 -19.13
C GLY A 44 -12.77 -5.26 -19.73
N GLU A 45 -12.47 -6.51 -20.08
CA GLU A 45 -13.43 -7.46 -20.66
C GLU A 45 -14.53 -7.83 -19.65
N TRP A 46 -14.33 -7.50 -18.37
CA TRP A 46 -15.29 -7.69 -17.28
C TRP A 46 -15.61 -6.39 -16.55
N ALA A 47 -15.44 -5.26 -17.24
CA ALA A 47 -15.77 -3.96 -16.70
C ALA A 47 -17.27 -3.84 -16.44
N LYS A 48 -17.62 -3.10 -15.39
CA LYS A 48 -19.00 -2.72 -15.12
C LYS A 48 -19.11 -1.22 -14.93
N THR A 49 -20.13 -0.63 -15.54
CA THR A 49 -20.55 0.75 -15.30
C THR A 49 -21.90 0.71 -14.61
N ASN A 50 -21.99 1.18 -13.37
CA ASN A 50 -23.20 1.10 -12.54
C ASN A 50 -23.80 -0.33 -12.53
N ASP A 51 -22.94 -1.32 -12.28
CA ASP A 51 -23.25 -2.77 -12.27
C ASP A 51 -23.67 -3.40 -13.62
N ILE A 52 -23.69 -2.63 -14.70
CA ILE A 52 -23.95 -3.13 -16.06
C ILE A 52 -22.62 -3.53 -16.68
N PHE A 53 -22.53 -4.75 -17.21
CA PHE A 53 -21.32 -5.27 -17.85
C PHE A 53 -21.03 -4.57 -19.19
N HIS A 54 -19.74 -4.33 -19.44
CA HIS A 54 -19.19 -3.83 -20.69
C HIS A 54 -17.91 -4.59 -21.04
N ASP A 55 -17.73 -4.88 -22.32
CA ASP A 55 -16.51 -5.47 -22.86
C ASP A 55 -15.57 -4.34 -23.32
N GLU A 56 -14.69 -3.92 -22.42
CA GLU A 56 -13.75 -2.82 -22.62
C GLU A 56 -12.31 -3.33 -22.79
N ALA A 57 -11.41 -2.50 -23.32
CA ALA A 57 -10.01 -2.88 -23.44
C ALA A 57 -9.35 -3.05 -22.06
N SER A 58 -8.73 -4.21 -21.84
CA SER A 58 -7.90 -4.44 -20.66
C SER A 58 -6.63 -3.59 -20.68
N ILE A 59 -6.28 -3.04 -19.52
CA ILE A 59 -5.06 -2.23 -19.34
C ILE A 59 -4.04 -2.98 -18.50
N ARG A 60 -2.77 -2.87 -18.90
CA ARG A 60 -1.63 -3.47 -18.19
C ARG A 60 -0.47 -2.49 -18.11
N GLY A 61 0.13 -2.39 -16.92
CA GLY A 61 1.27 -1.53 -16.65
C GLY A 61 2.23 -2.15 -15.65
N THR A 62 3.38 -1.52 -15.50
CA THR A 62 4.45 -1.91 -14.59
C THR A 62 4.40 -1.06 -13.34
N TRP A 63 4.30 -1.70 -12.18
CA TRP A 63 4.25 -1.05 -10.88
C TRP A 63 5.52 -1.35 -10.10
N THR A 64 6.17 -0.32 -9.58
CA THR A 64 7.24 -0.43 -8.59
C THR A 64 6.65 -0.10 -7.24
N ILE A 65 6.64 -1.06 -6.33
CA ILE A 65 6.02 -0.91 -5.00
C ILE A 65 7.12 -0.92 -3.94
N SER A 66 7.08 0.09 -3.06
CA SER A 66 7.93 0.17 -1.87
C SER A 66 7.07 0.39 -0.63
N THR A 67 7.18 -0.49 0.35
CA THR A 67 6.38 -0.49 1.58
C THR A 67 7.24 -0.72 2.83
N THR A 68 6.82 -0.09 3.92
CA THR A 68 7.34 -0.30 5.27
C THR A 68 6.18 -0.71 6.18
N CYS A 69 6.40 -1.70 7.03
CA CYS A 69 5.37 -2.25 7.92
C CYS A 69 5.76 -2.07 9.40
N SER A 70 4.87 -1.48 10.19
CA SER A 70 5.00 -1.45 11.67
C SER A 70 4.51 -2.77 12.29
N TYR A 71 3.48 -3.38 11.70
CA TYR A 71 2.89 -4.64 12.10
C TYR A 71 2.50 -5.48 10.87
N PRO A 72 2.29 -6.80 10.98
CA PRO A 72 1.99 -7.67 9.83
C PRO A 72 0.76 -7.25 8.98
N SER A 73 -0.20 -6.56 9.59
CA SER A 73 -1.41 -6.05 8.94
C SER A 73 -1.41 -4.54 8.70
N GLU A 74 -0.34 -3.84 9.09
CA GLU A 74 -0.21 -2.38 9.01
C GLU A 74 1.07 -2.03 8.26
N CYS A 75 0.90 -1.77 6.97
CA CYS A 75 1.97 -1.36 6.08
C CYS A 75 1.53 -0.10 5.34
N THR A 76 2.48 0.78 5.06
CA THR A 76 2.29 1.96 4.23
C THR A 76 3.46 2.11 3.27
N GLY A 77 3.28 2.84 2.18
CA GLY A 77 4.31 2.99 1.16
C GLY A 77 3.82 3.75 -0.06
N THR A 78 4.53 3.55 -1.16
CA THR A 78 4.29 4.21 -2.45
C THR A 78 4.27 3.18 -3.59
N VAL A 79 3.40 3.43 -4.58
CA VAL A 79 3.43 2.78 -5.89
C VAL A 79 3.83 3.82 -6.91
N ASP A 80 4.86 3.52 -7.70
CA ASP A 80 5.24 4.26 -8.88
C ASP A 80 4.94 3.44 -10.13
N THR A 81 4.43 4.08 -11.17
CA THR A 81 3.99 3.40 -12.40
C THR A 81 4.71 3.91 -13.64
N ASP A 82 4.82 3.04 -14.64
CA ASP A 82 5.29 3.39 -15.98
C ASP A 82 4.35 4.37 -16.72
N TRP A 83 3.12 4.54 -16.25
CA TRP A 83 2.19 5.57 -16.72
C TRP A 83 2.45 6.96 -16.14
N GLY A 84 3.52 7.14 -15.36
CA GLY A 84 3.98 8.45 -14.89
C GLY A 84 3.22 9.00 -13.69
N TRP A 85 2.39 8.20 -13.02
CA TRP A 85 1.77 8.57 -11.75
C TRP A 85 2.34 7.78 -10.58
N SER A 86 2.28 8.40 -9.39
CA SER A 86 2.66 7.84 -8.10
C SER A 86 1.48 7.96 -7.12
N ALA A 87 1.26 6.96 -6.26
CA ALA A 87 0.19 6.97 -5.29
C ALA A 87 0.55 6.24 -3.98
N PRO A 88 -0.02 6.64 -2.84
CA PRO A 88 0.18 5.93 -1.59
C PRO A 88 -0.47 4.54 -1.64
N ILE A 89 0.25 3.55 -1.12
CA ILE A 89 -0.26 2.20 -0.84
C ILE A 89 -0.33 1.99 0.67
N TYR A 90 -1.39 1.32 1.13
CA TYR A 90 -1.48 0.90 2.52
C TYR A 90 -2.18 -0.45 2.67
N LYS A 91 -1.90 -1.13 3.78
CA LYS A 91 -2.54 -2.40 4.15
C LYS A 91 -3.47 -2.18 5.33
N LYS A 92 -4.67 -2.75 5.24
CA LYS A 92 -5.63 -2.82 6.35
C LYS A 92 -6.28 -4.20 6.37
N SER A 93 -6.18 -4.90 7.51
CA SER A 93 -6.81 -6.21 7.72
C SER A 93 -6.47 -7.24 6.62
N GLY A 94 -5.20 -7.29 6.20
CA GLY A 94 -4.73 -8.26 5.19
C GLY A 94 -4.93 -7.82 3.74
N VAL A 95 -5.67 -6.74 3.49
CA VAL A 95 -5.97 -6.22 2.14
C VAL A 95 -5.14 -4.97 1.86
N TRP A 96 -4.61 -4.90 0.64
CA TRP A 96 -3.87 -3.75 0.12
C TRP A 96 -4.79 -2.79 -0.61
N TYR A 97 -4.51 -1.51 -0.44
CA TYR A 97 -5.24 -0.41 -1.06
C TYR A 97 -4.26 0.56 -1.71
N VAL A 98 -4.51 0.93 -2.96
CA VAL A 98 -3.86 2.06 -3.63
C VAL A 98 -4.96 3.03 -4.02
N LYS A 99 -4.80 4.31 -3.64
CA LYS A 99 -5.82 5.33 -3.88
C LYS A 99 -5.22 6.52 -4.60
N LYS A 100 -5.88 6.94 -5.69
CA LYS A 100 -5.52 8.16 -6.42
C LYS A 100 -6.75 8.85 -6.95
N THR A 101 -6.68 10.18 -7.04
CA THR A 101 -7.64 10.96 -7.81
C THR A 101 -7.24 10.93 -9.28
N VAL A 102 -8.23 10.85 -10.16
CA VAL A 102 -8.10 11.01 -11.60
C VAL A 102 -8.86 12.26 -11.99
N ASP A 103 -8.14 13.29 -12.38
CA ASP A 103 -8.73 14.56 -12.80
C ASP A 103 -9.43 14.40 -14.16
N ASN A 104 -10.48 15.20 -14.39
CA ASN A 104 -11.24 15.24 -15.64
C ASN A 104 -11.73 13.85 -16.10
N TRP A 105 -12.23 13.02 -15.18
CA TRP A 105 -12.61 11.64 -15.45
C TRP A 105 -14.11 11.46 -15.71
N GLN A 106 -14.97 12.02 -14.86
CA GLN A 106 -16.42 11.87 -14.99
C GLN A 106 -16.97 12.92 -15.95
N PRO A 107 -17.53 12.54 -17.11
CA PRO A 107 -18.16 13.51 -18.01
C PRO A 107 -19.39 14.14 -17.35
N CYS A 108 -19.48 15.47 -17.41
CA CYS A 108 -20.62 16.24 -16.91
C CYS A 108 -21.53 16.67 -18.07
N GLY A 109 -22.81 16.92 -17.79
CA GLY A 109 -23.81 17.30 -18.81
C GLY A 109 -23.59 18.69 -19.42
N ASP A 110 -22.79 19.54 -18.78
CA ASP A 110 -22.39 20.87 -19.26
C ASP A 110 -21.14 20.83 -20.16
N GLY A 111 -20.63 19.64 -20.48
CA GLY A 111 -19.43 19.45 -21.29
C GLY A 111 -18.11 19.53 -20.52
N THR A 112 -18.15 19.80 -19.21
CA THR A 112 -16.97 19.70 -18.34
C THR A 112 -16.74 18.26 -17.89
N ALA A 113 -15.67 18.01 -17.13
CA ALA A 113 -15.42 16.72 -16.49
C ALA A 113 -15.04 16.89 -15.01
N GLY A 114 -15.73 16.16 -14.15
CA GLY A 114 -15.42 16.07 -12.72
C GLY A 114 -14.32 15.05 -12.43
N PRO A 115 -13.69 15.11 -11.24
CA PRO A 115 -12.71 14.12 -10.83
C PRO A 115 -13.35 12.77 -10.48
N GLY A 116 -12.56 11.70 -10.62
CA GLY A 116 -12.87 10.35 -10.14
C GLY A 116 -11.91 9.91 -9.05
N LEU A 117 -12.40 9.21 -8.03
CA LEU A 117 -11.58 8.54 -7.04
C LEU A 117 -11.36 7.10 -7.49
N GLN A 118 -10.12 6.77 -7.86
CA GLN A 118 -9.71 5.43 -8.23
C GLN A 118 -9.10 4.70 -7.02
N VAL A 119 -9.59 3.49 -6.77
CA VAL A 119 -9.19 2.62 -5.68
C VAL A 119 -8.91 1.23 -6.22
N TYR A 120 -7.66 0.81 -6.07
CA TYR A 120 -7.26 -0.58 -6.25
C TYR A 120 -7.32 -1.28 -4.89
N ARG A 121 -8.08 -2.37 -4.80
CA ARG A 121 -8.21 -3.19 -3.59
C ARG A 121 -7.82 -4.61 -3.94
N PHE A 122 -6.78 -5.17 -3.33
CA PHE A 122 -6.28 -6.49 -3.68
C PHE A 122 -5.63 -7.22 -2.51
N PHE A 123 -5.55 -8.54 -2.61
CA PHE A 123 -5.00 -9.42 -1.57
C PHE A 123 -4.30 -10.62 -2.23
N PRO A 124 -3.30 -11.23 -1.56
CA PRO A 124 -2.65 -12.42 -2.09
C PRO A 124 -3.63 -13.60 -2.06
N SER A 125 -3.85 -14.21 -3.21
CA SER A 125 -4.89 -15.24 -3.37
C SER A 125 -4.34 -16.47 -4.07
N ASN A 126 -4.94 -17.62 -3.81
CA ASN A 126 -4.67 -18.84 -4.57
C ASN A 126 -5.09 -18.70 -6.04
N ALA A 127 -4.65 -19.64 -6.89
CA ALA A 127 -4.89 -19.58 -8.34
C ALA A 127 -6.37 -19.50 -8.73
N ASP A 128 -7.25 -20.14 -7.94
CA ASP A 128 -8.70 -20.18 -8.19
C ASP A 128 -9.46 -18.99 -7.59
N ALA A 129 -8.78 -18.03 -6.97
CA ALA A 129 -9.37 -16.86 -6.31
C ALA A 129 -10.37 -17.19 -5.18
N THR A 130 -10.27 -18.37 -4.57
CA THR A 130 -11.21 -18.88 -3.55
C THR A 130 -10.75 -18.63 -2.11
N ALA A 131 -9.46 -18.41 -1.90
CA ALA A 131 -8.88 -18.21 -0.57
C ALA A 131 -7.70 -17.23 -0.61
N THR A 132 -7.41 -16.62 0.55
CA THR A 132 -6.17 -15.87 0.75
C THR A 132 -5.02 -16.84 0.94
N ASP A 133 -3.93 -16.65 0.20
CA ASP A 133 -2.70 -17.44 0.31
C ASP A 133 -1.51 -16.49 0.50
N PRO A 134 -0.94 -16.38 1.72
CA PRO A 134 0.20 -15.50 1.99
C PRO A 134 1.47 -15.82 1.18
N ALA A 135 1.61 -17.03 0.66
CA ALA A 135 2.77 -17.42 -0.14
C ALA A 135 2.57 -17.13 -1.64
N SER A 136 1.37 -16.72 -2.05
CA SER A 136 1.07 -16.45 -3.46
C SER A 136 1.82 -15.23 -3.98
N THR A 137 2.43 -15.40 -5.15
CA THR A 137 3.05 -14.32 -5.92
C THR A 137 2.03 -13.55 -6.78
N THR A 138 0.78 -13.99 -6.77
CA THR A 138 -0.34 -13.37 -7.48
C THR A 138 -1.33 -12.79 -6.49
N LEU A 139 -1.62 -11.51 -6.65
CA LEU A 139 -2.64 -10.80 -5.90
C LEU A 139 -3.82 -10.51 -6.81
N LEU A 140 -5.01 -10.74 -6.28
CA LEU A 140 -6.27 -10.57 -6.99
C LEU A 140 -7.14 -9.56 -6.26
N GLY A 141 -8.00 -8.89 -7.00
CA GLY A 141 -8.82 -7.82 -6.45
C GLY A 141 -9.65 -7.08 -7.48
N GLU A 142 -9.81 -5.79 -7.22
CA GLU A 142 -10.69 -4.89 -7.96
C GLU A 142 -10.01 -3.55 -8.19
N ASP A 143 -10.18 -3.02 -9.39
CA ASP A 143 -9.92 -1.63 -9.77
C ASP A 143 -11.28 -0.94 -9.88
N SER A 144 -11.52 0.04 -9.02
CA SER A 144 -12.79 0.76 -8.97
C SER A 144 -12.53 2.25 -9.14
N THR A 145 -13.33 2.93 -9.95
CA THR A 145 -13.29 4.38 -10.07
C THR A 145 -14.69 4.94 -9.86
N THR A 146 -14.82 5.85 -8.89
CA THR A 146 -16.10 6.46 -8.49
C THR A 146 -16.04 7.96 -8.70
N GLY A 147 -17.03 8.53 -9.39
CA GLY A 147 -17.14 9.97 -9.50
C GLY A 147 -17.38 10.65 -8.14
N VAL A 148 -16.86 11.86 -7.97
CA VAL A 148 -17.09 12.63 -6.73
C VAL A 148 -18.48 13.25 -6.76
N SER A 149 -19.32 12.91 -5.78
CA SER A 149 -20.69 13.44 -5.68
C SER A 149 -20.71 14.96 -5.63
N GLY A 150 -21.60 15.58 -6.41
CA GLY A 150 -21.70 17.04 -6.53
C GLY A 150 -20.73 17.68 -7.53
N SER A 151 -19.71 16.96 -8.02
CA SER A 151 -18.71 17.52 -8.95
C SER A 151 -19.31 17.99 -10.28
N CYS A 152 -20.34 17.31 -10.78
CA CYS A 152 -21.09 17.70 -11.98
C CYS A 152 -22.40 18.46 -11.67
N GLY A 153 -22.51 19.12 -10.51
CA GLY A 153 -23.73 19.83 -10.10
C GLY A 153 -24.92 18.91 -9.74
N THR A 154 -24.70 17.59 -9.70
CA THR A 154 -25.68 16.57 -9.32
C THR A 154 -25.03 15.54 -8.39
N SER A 155 -25.86 14.85 -7.60
CA SER A 155 -25.43 13.72 -6.77
C SER A 155 -25.30 12.41 -7.56
N LYS A 156 -25.71 12.38 -8.83
CA LYS A 156 -25.51 11.23 -9.71
C LYS A 156 -24.03 11.12 -10.07
N VAL A 157 -23.45 9.95 -9.82
CA VAL A 157 -22.05 9.66 -10.16
C VAL A 157 -21.96 8.36 -10.95
N VAL A 158 -20.89 8.24 -11.73
CA VAL A 158 -20.52 7.02 -12.44
C VAL A 158 -19.67 6.16 -11.54
N PHE A 159 -20.01 4.88 -11.46
CA PHE A 159 -19.22 3.85 -10.79
C PHE A 159 -18.68 2.89 -11.84
N ILE A 160 -17.36 2.82 -12.00
CA ILE A 160 -16.70 1.80 -12.83
C ILE A 160 -16.02 0.80 -11.90
N THR A 161 -16.19 -0.50 -12.17
CA THR A 161 -15.47 -1.58 -11.48
C THR A 161 -14.94 -2.58 -12.48
N MET A 162 -13.73 -3.07 -12.25
CA MET A 162 -13.06 -4.07 -13.08
C MET A 162 -12.27 -5.05 -12.20
N PRO A 163 -12.17 -6.34 -12.56
CA PRO A 163 -11.25 -7.25 -11.89
C PRO A 163 -9.80 -6.79 -12.04
N PHE A 164 -9.03 -6.89 -10.95
CA PHE A 164 -7.63 -6.49 -10.92
C PHE A 164 -6.73 -7.68 -10.57
N LYS A 165 -5.59 -7.76 -11.24
CA LYS A 165 -4.55 -8.76 -10.98
C LYS A 165 -3.18 -8.10 -10.92
N LEU A 166 -2.41 -8.44 -9.91
CA LEU A 166 -1.04 -8.00 -9.71
C LEU A 166 -0.12 -9.21 -9.58
N VAL A 167 0.89 -9.31 -10.44
CA VAL A 167 1.83 -10.46 -10.45
C VAL A 167 3.25 -9.94 -10.28
N LYS A 168 4.01 -10.50 -9.36
CA LYS A 168 5.42 -10.13 -9.16
C LYS A 168 6.26 -10.54 -10.37
N THR A 169 7.08 -9.63 -10.89
CA THR A 169 7.97 -9.88 -12.05
C THR A 169 9.45 -9.89 -11.70
N ALA A 170 9.86 -9.19 -10.63
CA ALA A 170 11.22 -9.16 -10.09
C ALA A 170 11.20 -8.95 -8.58
#